data_AF-A0A842SMZ4-F1
#
_entry.id   AF-A0A842SMZ4-F1
#
_cell.length_a   1.000
_cell.length_b   1.000
_cell.length_c   1.000
_cell.angle_alpha   90.00
_cell.angle_beta   90.00
_cell.angle_gamma   90.00
#
_symmetry.space_group_name_H-M   'P 1'
#
loop_
_entity.id
_entity.type
_entity.pdbx_description
1 polymer ?
#
loop_
_entity_poly.entity_id
_entity_poly.type
_entity_poly.pdbx_seq_one_letter_code
_entity_poly.pdbx_strand_id
1 'polypeptide(L)'
;MIVLTIILSVAVFNRWINLRFQIGGFYFGHLLVWIGSLYFAVYNPIYYILKRRNPRLVKPLIKLHTYGNLLAFMMVSLHNAQQLGRPAQFYPDLGTGISLYIIVVFLVITGFLYRYQLFPDHERLSRAPHLNRRFHIALTFLMYLTLIVHILKNIGAF
;
A
#
# COMPACT_ATOMS: atom_id res chain seq x y z
N MET A 1 -11.27 -2.21 8.18
CA MET A 1 -10.13 -2.60 7.33
C MET A 1 -8.79 -2.32 8.00
N ILE A 2 -8.42 -1.09 8.37
CA ILE A 2 -7.11 -0.84 9.05
C ILE A 2 -6.94 -1.71 10.31
N VAL A 3 -7.92 -1.71 11.22
CA VAL A 3 -7.87 -2.53 12.45
C VAL A 3 -7.67 -4.00 12.11
N LEU A 4 -8.39 -4.51 11.11
CA LEU A 4 -8.26 -5.88 10.62
C LEU A 4 -6.85 -6.14 10.07
N THR A 5 -6.30 -5.22 9.27
CA THR A 5 -4.92 -5.30 8.76
C THR A 5 -3.92 -5.41 9.91
N ILE A 6 -4.06 -4.61 10.95
CA ILE A 6 -3.18 -4.63 12.13
C ILE A 6 -3.30 -5.98 12.84
N ILE A 7 -4.52 -6.41 13.18
CA ILE A 7 -4.77 -7.69 13.87
C ILE A 7 -4.17 -8.85 13.09
N LEU A 8 -4.46 -8.94 11.78
CA LEU A 8 -3.94 -10.01 10.94
C LEU A 8 -2.41 -9.93 10.78
N SER A 9 -1.84 -8.73 10.69
CA SER A 9 -0.38 -8.55 10.62
C SER A 9 0.29 -9.03 11.90
N VAL A 10 -0.27 -8.73 13.07
CA VAL A 10 0.24 -9.24 14.36
C VAL A 10 0.12 -10.76 14.42
N ALA A 11 -1.01 -11.32 14.00
CA ALA A 11 -1.21 -12.77 13.99
C ALA A 11 -0.22 -13.49 13.05
N VAL A 12 0.05 -12.92 11.87
CA VAL A 12 1.04 -13.45 10.92
C VAL A 12 2.46 -13.29 11.43
N PHE A 13 2.80 -12.15 12.03
CA PHE A 13 4.12 -11.89 12.61
C PHE A 13 4.46 -12.92 13.71
N ASN A 14 3.50 -13.19 14.60
CA ASN A 14 3.62 -14.20 15.66
C ASN A 14 3.42 -15.64 15.16
N ARG A 15 3.25 -15.84 13.84
CA ARG A 15 3.05 -17.14 13.18
C ARG A 15 1.80 -17.90 13.65
N TRP A 16 0.81 -17.22 14.22
CA TRP A 16 -0.52 -17.82 14.50
C TRP A 16 -1.25 -18.16 13.21
N ILE A 17 -1.00 -17.38 12.15
CA ILE A 17 -1.48 -17.64 10.79
C ILE A 17 -0.26 -17.91 9.91
N ASN A 18 -0.20 -19.12 9.35
CA ASN A 18 0.90 -19.52 8.49
C ASN A 18 0.60 -19.22 7.01
N LEU A 19 1.29 -18.24 6.44
CA LEU A 19 1.21 -17.85 5.03
C LEU A 19 2.29 -18.52 4.15
N ARG A 20 3.08 -19.46 4.71
CA ARG A 20 4.20 -20.12 4.04
C ARG A 20 3.82 -21.40 3.29
N PHE A 21 2.55 -21.58 2.94
CA PHE A 21 2.17 -22.65 2.04
C PHE A 21 2.38 -22.21 0.59
N GLN A 22 2.59 -23.17 -0.29
CA GLN A 22 2.80 -22.93 -1.71
C GLN A 22 1.48 -23.07 -2.47
N ILE A 23 1.27 -22.20 -3.46
CA ILE A 23 0.25 -22.37 -4.48
C ILE A 23 0.99 -22.36 -5.82
N GLY A 24 1.09 -23.53 -6.45
CA GLY A 24 2.00 -23.72 -7.58
C GLY A 24 3.46 -23.50 -7.16
N GLY A 25 4.21 -22.72 -7.95
CA GLY A 25 5.63 -22.42 -7.69
C GLY A 25 5.90 -21.28 -6.70
N PHE A 26 4.87 -20.61 -6.17
CA PHE A 26 5.03 -19.43 -5.32
C PHE A 26 4.46 -19.64 -3.92
N TYR A 27 5.14 -19.10 -2.92
CA TYR A 27 4.58 -18.99 -1.57
C TYR A 27 3.38 -18.05 -1.58
N PHE A 28 2.32 -18.39 -0.84
CA PHE A 28 1.11 -17.58 -0.76
C PHE A 28 1.37 -16.14 -0.35
N GLY A 29 2.27 -15.91 0.61
CA GLY A 29 2.71 -14.57 0.98
C GLY A 29 3.26 -13.75 -0.20
N HIS A 30 3.93 -14.36 -1.17
CA HIS A 30 4.38 -13.66 -2.38
C HIS A 30 3.20 -13.36 -3.30
N LEU A 31 2.27 -14.29 -3.48
CA LEU A 31 1.07 -14.02 -4.29
C LEU A 31 0.29 -12.80 -3.76
N LEU A 32 0.18 -12.65 -2.43
CA LEU A 32 -0.43 -11.47 -1.81
C LEU A 32 0.26 -10.16 -2.22
N VAL A 33 1.59 -10.11 -2.15
CA VAL A 33 2.33 -8.89 -2.51
C VAL A 33 2.23 -8.60 -4.01
N TRP A 34 2.20 -9.63 -4.86
CA TRP A 34 2.03 -9.45 -6.31
C TRP A 34 0.67 -8.86 -6.65
N ILE A 35 -0.41 -9.42 -6.11
CA ILE A 35 -1.78 -8.92 -6.32
C ILE A 35 -1.91 -7.49 -5.81
N GLY A 36 -1.44 -7.22 -4.58
CA GLY A 36 -1.49 -5.88 -3.99
C GLY A 36 -0.67 -4.84 -4.76
N SER A 37 0.56 -5.19 -5.15
CA SER A 37 1.44 -4.30 -5.90
C SER A 37 0.92 -4.03 -7.31
N LEU A 38 0.37 -5.05 -7.99
CA LEU A 38 -0.24 -4.89 -9.30
C LEU A 38 -1.47 -3.98 -9.23
N TYR A 39 -2.28 -4.10 -8.18
CA TYR A 39 -3.39 -3.18 -7.95
C TYR A 39 -2.90 -1.73 -7.82
N PHE A 40 -1.86 -1.49 -7.00
CA PHE A 40 -1.28 -0.15 -6.89
C PHE A 40 -0.73 0.37 -8.21
N ALA A 41 0.00 -0.47 -8.95
CA ALA A 41 0.67 -0.09 -10.18
C ALA A 41 -0.31 0.21 -11.33
N VAL A 42 -1.42 -0.55 -11.42
CA VAL A 42 -2.33 -0.51 -12.58
C VAL A 42 -3.62 0.25 -12.28
N TYR A 43 -4.25 0.04 -11.12
CA TYR A 43 -5.53 0.68 -10.84
C TYR A 43 -5.40 2.17 -10.53
N ASN A 44 -4.39 2.58 -9.75
CA ASN A 44 -4.22 3.99 -9.38
C ASN A 44 -4.03 4.96 -10.57
N PRO A 45 -3.25 4.66 -11.63
CA PRO A 45 -3.17 5.54 -12.80
C PRO A 45 -4.48 5.53 -13.60
N ILE A 46 -5.12 4.36 -13.74
CA ILE A 46 -6.43 4.22 -14.39
C ILE A 46 -7.47 5.10 -13.67
N TYR A 47 -7.54 5.01 -12.33
CA TYR A 47 -8.40 5.84 -11.51
C TYR A 47 -8.14 7.34 -11.74
N TYR A 48 -6.87 7.75 -11.78
CA TYR A 48 -6.50 9.15 -12.01
C TYR A 48 -6.98 9.68 -13.37
N ILE A 49 -6.91 8.85 -14.42
CA ILE A 49 -7.38 9.20 -15.77
C ILE A 49 -8.91 9.19 -15.83
N LEU A 50 -9.55 8.12 -15.37
CA LEU A 50 -10.99 7.92 -15.48
C LEU A 50 -11.79 8.95 -14.69
N LYS A 51 -11.33 9.34 -13.48
CA LYS A 51 -12.02 10.36 -12.67
C LYS A 51 -12.08 11.72 -13.35
N ARG A 52 -11.14 12.02 -14.26
CA ARG A 52 -11.09 13.27 -15.03
C ARG A 52 -11.94 13.20 -16.29
N ARG A 53 -12.00 12.02 -16.92
CA ARG A 53 -12.74 11.84 -18.19
C ARG A 53 -14.24 11.64 -17.99
N ASN A 54 -14.65 11.02 -16.87
CA ASN A 54 -16.07 10.70 -16.66
C ASN A 54 -16.56 11.10 -15.26
N PRO A 55 -17.14 12.31 -15.10
CA PRO A 55 -17.66 12.80 -13.82
C PRO A 55 -18.74 11.90 -13.20
N ARG A 56 -19.52 11.18 -14.03
CA ARG A 56 -20.60 10.29 -13.56
C ARG A 56 -20.06 9.09 -12.78
N LEU A 57 -18.82 8.66 -13.09
CA LEU A 57 -18.18 7.52 -12.45
C LEU A 57 -17.36 7.89 -11.20
N VAL A 58 -17.28 9.16 -10.83
CA VAL A 58 -16.39 9.60 -9.73
C VAL A 58 -16.74 8.93 -8.40
N LYS A 59 -18.03 8.80 -8.05
CA LYS A 59 -18.47 8.15 -6.81
C LYS A 59 -18.02 6.67 -6.73
N PRO A 60 -18.35 5.81 -7.72
CA PRO A 60 -17.89 4.41 -7.69
C PRO A 60 -16.37 4.28 -7.79
N LEU A 61 -15.70 5.12 -8.60
CA LEU A 61 -14.24 5.13 -8.73
C LEU A 61 -13.54 5.45 -7.41
N ILE A 62 -14.06 6.42 -6.65
CA ILE A 62 -13.53 6.73 -5.32
C ILE A 62 -13.75 5.57 -4.35
N LYS A 63 -14.94 4.95 -4.36
CA LYS A 63 -15.22 3.79 -3.51
C LYS A 63 -14.23 2.65 -3.80
N LEU A 64 -14.08 2.29 -5.07
CA LEU A 64 -13.13 1.25 -5.48
C LEU A 64 -11.68 1.65 -5.17
N HIS A 65 -11.29 2.91 -5.40
CA HIS A 65 -9.98 3.41 -5.02
C HIS A 65 -9.72 3.25 -3.52
N THR A 66 -10.61 3.72 -2.65
CA THR A 66 -10.41 3.61 -1.20
C THR A 66 -10.41 2.16 -0.74
N TYR A 67 -11.44 1.36 -1.07
CA TYR A 67 -11.54 -0.02 -0.58
C TYR A 67 -10.46 -0.92 -1.18
N GLY A 68 -10.20 -0.82 -2.48
CA GLY A 68 -9.20 -1.65 -3.13
C GLY A 68 -7.77 -1.29 -2.70
N ASN A 69 -7.44 0.00 -2.48
CA ASN A 69 -6.13 0.35 -1.91
C ASN A 69 -5.98 -0.18 -0.47
N LEU A 70 -7.05 -0.26 0.32
CA LEU A 70 -6.98 -0.84 1.66
C LEU A 70 -6.83 -2.35 1.65
N LEU A 71 -7.48 -3.04 0.72
CA LEU A 71 -7.30 -4.46 0.51
C LEU A 71 -5.87 -4.76 0.03
N ALA A 72 -5.36 -4.01 -0.96
CA ALA A 72 -3.99 -4.14 -1.45
C ALA A 72 -2.98 -3.83 -0.34
N PHE A 73 -3.21 -2.79 0.46
CA PHE A 73 -2.38 -2.47 1.63
C PHE A 73 -2.37 -3.63 2.62
N MET A 74 -3.53 -4.20 2.95
CA MET A 74 -3.60 -5.37 3.81
C MET A 74 -2.76 -6.53 3.28
N MET A 75 -2.89 -6.89 2.01
CA MET A 75 -2.11 -7.96 1.39
C MET A 75 -0.59 -7.72 1.50
N VAL A 76 -0.14 -6.49 1.22
CA VAL A 76 1.26 -6.10 1.34
C VAL A 76 1.73 -6.09 2.80
N SER A 77 0.90 -5.63 3.74
CA SER A 77 1.21 -5.69 5.18
C SER A 77 1.37 -7.11 5.69
N LEU A 78 0.50 -8.04 5.27
CA LEU A 78 0.61 -9.45 5.64
C LEU A 78 1.91 -10.09 5.11
N HIS A 79 2.29 -9.78 3.87
CA HIS A 79 3.58 -10.18 3.33
C HIS A 79 4.74 -9.65 4.19
N ASN A 80 4.76 -8.34 4.47
CA ASN A 80 5.83 -7.73 5.27
C ASN A 80 5.87 -8.29 6.70
N ALA A 81 4.72 -8.51 7.34
CA ALA A 81 4.64 -9.12 8.66
C ALA A 81 5.24 -10.53 8.67
N GLN A 82 4.96 -11.34 7.64
CA GLN A 82 5.55 -12.68 7.48
C GLN A 82 7.07 -12.63 7.31
N GLN A 83 7.57 -11.65 6.56
CA GLN A 83 9.00 -11.45 6.30
C GLN A 83 9.75 -11.00 7.56
N LEU A 84 9.19 -10.03 8.29
CA LEU A 84 9.76 -9.49 9.53
C LEU A 84 9.68 -10.48 10.69
N GLY A 85 8.69 -11.38 10.70
CA GLY A 85 8.56 -12.45 11.70
C GLY A 85 9.49 -13.65 11.48
N ARG A 86 10.42 -13.58 10.52
CA ARG A 86 11.43 -14.64 10.30
C ARG A 86 12.45 -14.67 11.45
N PRO A 87 13.01 -15.85 11.80
CA PRO A 87 14.11 -15.93 12.76
C PRO A 87 15.30 -15.09 12.28
N ALA A 88 16.13 -14.61 13.20
CA ALA A 88 17.29 -13.77 12.88
C ALA A 88 18.24 -14.44 11.88
N GLN A 89 18.36 -15.77 11.90
CA GLN A 89 19.20 -16.55 10.97
C GLN A 89 18.69 -16.53 9.51
N PHE A 90 17.43 -16.18 9.29
CA PHE A 90 16.78 -16.12 7.98
C PHE A 90 16.16 -14.75 7.71
N TYR A 91 16.70 -13.70 8.35
CA TYR A 91 16.17 -12.34 8.20
C TYR A 91 16.36 -11.86 6.75
N PRO A 92 15.32 -11.31 6.10
CA PRO A 92 15.40 -10.92 4.70
C PRO A 92 16.23 -9.65 4.52
N ASP A 93 16.88 -9.50 3.36
CA ASP A 93 17.36 -8.18 2.93
C ASP A 93 16.14 -7.31 2.64
N LEU A 94 15.88 -6.35 3.53
CA LEU A 94 14.74 -5.46 3.45
C LEU A 94 14.84 -4.50 2.26
N GLY A 95 16.07 -4.11 1.88
CA GLY A 95 16.40 -3.28 0.74
C GLY A 95 15.39 -2.17 0.41
N THR A 96 14.99 -2.10 -0.86
CA THR A 96 14.00 -1.13 -1.35
C THR A 96 12.55 -1.55 -1.05
N GLY A 97 12.32 -2.79 -0.60
CA GLY A 97 10.98 -3.31 -0.29
C GLY A 97 10.38 -2.67 0.96
N ILE A 98 11.18 -2.49 2.02
CA ILE A 98 10.71 -1.81 3.24
C ILE A 98 10.43 -0.32 2.98
N SER A 99 11.26 0.32 2.15
CA SER A 99 11.03 1.71 1.74
C SER A 99 9.70 1.86 1.01
N LEU A 100 9.40 0.95 0.08
CA LEU A 100 8.11 0.93 -0.60
C LEU A 100 6.96 0.72 0.38
N TYR A 101 7.10 -0.18 1.35
CA TYR A 101 6.09 -0.40 2.38
C TYR A 101 5.82 0.85 3.22
N ILE A 102 6.86 1.54 3.68
CA ILE A 102 6.74 2.80 4.44
C ILE A 102 6.01 3.86 3.62
N ILE A 103 6.34 4.01 2.34
CA ILE A 103 5.65 4.97 1.45
C ILE A 103 4.17 4.61 1.34
N VAL A 104 3.82 3.33 1.19
CA VAL A 104 2.42 2.88 1.12
C VAL A 104 1.68 3.14 2.44
N VAL A 105 2.32 2.94 3.59
CA VAL A 105 1.75 3.29 4.91
C VAL A 105 1.40 4.79 4.94
N PHE A 106 2.32 5.66 4.54
CA PHE A 106 2.07 7.10 4.47
C PHE A 106 0.98 7.47 3.45
N LEU A 107 0.89 6.77 2.31
CA LEU A 107 -0.20 6.95 1.35
C LEU A 107 -1.56 6.63 1.96
N VAL A 108 -1.67 5.54 2.71
CA VAL A 108 -2.90 5.17 3.41
C VAL A 108 -3.25 6.22 4.46
N ILE A 109 -2.30 6.65 5.29
CA ILE A 109 -2.51 7.68 6.32
C ILE A 109 -2.99 8.99 5.68
N THR A 110 -2.23 9.51 4.70
CA THR A 110 -2.59 10.76 4.01
C THR A 110 -3.91 10.65 3.27
N GLY A 111 -4.21 9.50 2.66
CA GLY A 111 -5.49 9.23 1.99
C GLY A 111 -6.67 9.24 2.96
N PHE A 112 -6.53 8.66 4.16
CA PHE A 112 -7.55 8.71 5.21
C PHE A 112 -7.78 10.13 5.72
N LEU A 113 -6.69 10.83 6.06
CA LEU A 113 -6.75 12.21 6.54
C LEU A 113 -7.45 13.12 5.53
N TYR A 114 -7.18 12.93 4.24
CA TYR A 114 -7.81 13.71 3.18
C TYR A 114 -9.29 13.37 2.99
N ARG A 115 -9.62 12.07 3.03
CA ARG A 115 -10.97 11.58 2.70
C ARG A 115 -11.98 11.85 3.79
N TYR A 116 -11.60 11.68 5.05
CA TYR A 116 -12.51 11.77 6.20
C TYR A 116 -12.39 13.10 6.94
N GLN A 117 -11.51 14.00 6.49
CA GLN A 117 -11.33 15.34 7.07
C GLN A 117 -11.26 15.30 8.59
N LEU A 118 -10.43 14.40 9.16
CA LEU A 118 -10.37 14.12 10.60
C LEU A 118 -10.03 15.34 11.49
N PHE A 119 -9.72 16.50 10.90
CA PHE A 119 -9.51 17.78 11.59
C PHE A 119 -10.33 18.91 10.91
N PRO A 120 -11.64 19.03 11.17
CA PRO A 120 -12.52 19.97 10.46
C PRO A 120 -12.35 21.44 10.87
N ASP A 121 -12.03 21.74 12.14
CA ASP A 121 -12.40 23.05 12.74
C ASP A 121 -11.25 23.87 13.38
N HIS A 122 -10.05 23.85 12.80
CA HIS A 122 -9.03 24.84 13.18
C HIS A 122 -8.72 25.72 11.98
N GLU A 123 -9.06 27.00 12.07
CA GLU A 123 -8.97 27.99 10.98
C GLU A 123 -7.56 28.11 10.37
N ARG A 124 -6.50 27.77 11.12
CA ARG A 124 -5.11 27.63 10.62
C ARG A 124 -4.82 26.32 9.88
N LEU A 125 -5.55 25.25 10.19
CA LEU A 125 -5.46 23.94 9.52
C LEU A 125 -6.29 23.87 8.24
N SER A 126 -7.09 24.89 7.88
CA SER A 126 -7.84 24.92 6.61
C SER A 126 -6.94 24.90 5.35
N ARG A 127 -5.63 25.17 5.49
CA ARG A 127 -4.60 24.91 4.45
C ARG A 127 -4.11 23.44 4.42
N ALA A 128 -4.30 22.68 5.49
CA ALA A 128 -3.91 21.27 5.61
C ALA A 128 -4.61 20.32 4.60
N PRO A 129 -5.88 20.51 4.17
CA PRO A 129 -6.49 19.74 3.10
C PRO A 129 -5.70 19.84 1.78
N HIS A 130 -5.18 21.03 1.47
CA HIS A 130 -4.36 21.26 0.28
C HIS A 130 -2.94 20.69 0.43
N LEU A 131 -2.34 20.86 1.61
CA LEU A 131 -1.01 20.33 1.90
C LEU A 131 -1.00 18.79 1.91
N ASN A 132 -1.97 18.16 2.58
CA ASN A 132 -2.12 16.71 2.62
C ASN A 132 -2.37 16.13 1.22
N ARG A 133 -3.18 16.81 0.39
CA ARG A 133 -3.34 16.43 -1.02
C ARG A 133 -2.01 16.49 -1.78
N ARG A 134 -1.19 17.53 -1.59
CA ARG A 134 0.13 17.64 -2.22
C ARG A 134 1.05 16.51 -1.75
N PHE A 135 1.10 16.24 -0.44
CA PHE A 135 1.89 15.13 0.11
C PHE A 135 1.43 13.78 -0.44
N HIS A 136 0.12 13.51 -0.50
CA HIS A 136 -0.41 12.28 -1.05
C HIS A 136 0.01 12.08 -2.52
N ILE A 137 -0.03 13.14 -3.34
CA ILE A 137 0.42 13.09 -4.73
C ILE A 137 1.94 12.88 -4.82
N ALA A 138 2.74 13.58 -4.00
CA ALA A 138 4.19 13.43 -3.97
C ALA A 138 4.61 12.02 -3.53
N LEU A 139 3.96 11.46 -2.51
CA LEU A 139 4.13 10.08 -2.06
C LEU A 139 3.73 9.08 -3.15
N THR A 140 2.69 9.39 -3.94
CA THR A 140 2.28 8.52 -5.06
C THR A 140 3.38 8.49 -6.11
N PHE A 141 3.97 9.63 -6.45
CA PHE A 141 5.11 9.69 -7.37
C PHE A 141 6.32 8.92 -6.82
N LEU A 142 6.66 9.14 -5.54
CA LEU A 142 7.76 8.44 -4.88
C LEU A 142 7.54 6.92 -4.86
N MET A 143 6.30 6.47 -4.62
CA MET A 143 5.93 5.05 -4.66
C MET A 143 6.22 4.43 -6.03
N TYR A 144 5.87 5.10 -7.14
CA TYR A 144 6.20 4.58 -8.47
C TYR A 144 7.70 4.56 -8.73
N LEU A 145 8.42 5.62 -8.36
CA LEU A 145 9.87 5.67 -8.53
C LEU A 145 10.55 4.53 -7.77
N THR A 146 10.21 4.36 -6.49
CA THR A 146 10.75 3.28 -5.65
C THR A 146 10.33 1.91 -6.16
N LEU A 147 9.10 1.74 -6.66
CA LEU A 147 8.63 0.49 -7.26
C LEU A 147 9.46 0.12 -8.50
N ILE A 148 9.73 1.07 -9.39
CA ILE A 148 10.57 0.84 -10.58
C ILE A 148 11.97 0.42 -10.17
N VAL A 149 12.61 1.17 -9.26
CA VAL A 149 13.95 0.83 -8.73
C VAL A 149 13.94 -0.55 -8.06
N HIS A 150 12.89 -0.88 -7.31
CA HIS A 150 12.73 -2.18 -6.67
C HIS A 150 12.65 -3.30 -7.71
N ILE A 151 11.86 -3.14 -8.77
CA ILE A 151 11.77 -4.12 -9.85
C ILE A 151 13.13 -4.29 -10.55
N LEU A 152 13.79 -3.18 -10.94
CA LEU A 152 15.08 -3.20 -11.63
C LEU A 152 16.17 -3.91 -10.82
N LYS A 153 16.25 -3.63 -9.51
CA LYS A 153 17.17 -4.33 -8.60
C LYS A 153 16.89 -5.83 -8.56
N ASN A 154 15.62 -6.24 -8.48
CA ASN A 154 15.24 -7.66 -8.35
C ASN A 154 15.40 -8.46 -9.66
N ILE A 155 15.43 -7.81 -10.83
CA ILE A 155 15.76 -8.47 -12.10
C ILE A 155 17.26 -8.45 -12.42
N GLY A 156 18.09 -7.91 -11.53
CA GLY A 156 19.56 -7.87 -11.68
C GLY A 156 20.09 -6.80 -12.62
N ALA A 157 19.35 -5.70 -12.83
CA ALA A 157 19.80 -4.61 -13.71
C ALA A 157 20.97 -3.80 -13.13
N PHE A 158 21.15 -3.80 -11.79
CA PHE A 158 22.28 -3.21 -11.06
C PHE A 158 22.29 -3.70 -9.60
#